data_AF-A0AAP8SX35-F1
#
_entry.id   AF-A0AAP8SX35-F1
#
_cell.length_a   1.000
_cell.length_b   1.000
_cell.length_c   1.000
_cell.angle_alpha   90.00
_cell.angle_beta   90.00
_cell.angle_gamma   90.00
#
_symmetry.space_group_name_H-M   'P 1'
#
loop_
_entity.id
_entity.type
_entity.pdbx_description
1 polymer ?
#
loop_
_entity_poly.entity_id
_entity_poly.type
_entity_poly.pdbx_seq_one_letter_code
_entity_poly.pdbx_strand_id
1 'polypeptide(L)'
;MTQYCVLCIEDDPSSLSILELALKPYERKFRPLFAKNVRDAYACLEEIRVERQELAMVIATESLNTSASQLLVDLEPHYPHCRKILTCDANQLESVITAVNEGRLDHCFTHPLQLENTTQIIKKELTEFIVNQPKIDWLPYGSVLDSQKIIRAHIDKRIHAYRSDFIRDYHSISDDELSEKVCNALEAFFAKSDESRAIRRYSPSHLLTKEGEPNQFLWFITKGEVALYKRDEHGKRREVVRHGKGGIIGGMSFVTGEKSFSTALTLSQTQVIKLSKTTFTEVMHSNSALLPLFTNLLLRHFNRRLQRSIHTKLQLQHTFESLEAAQTQLVENEKMVVLGQLVAGVAHELNNPIAAILRSSDTLIHEISQDTEEFEPTSKVLGKQVLERALRSNPISTVQLRQKSKAIASKMQTKQQAKMVVNMGLEEQIDSILAHQDIDKILAQLEHYYTAGTTLRSINVCSQRIADMVKSLKSYARSDEESTQKVDIHEGIEDTLVIFENRLKNITVERDYHSIAPTFCRPIALQQVWTNLISNALDAMDNNGKLSIHSALDADKQQIEIVFQDNGSGIESEQLENIFELNFTTKKQGDFGLGIGLSVCQQIVHQHQGSISVASTIGEGTQMIVRLPFIPQST
;
A
#
# COMPACT_ATOMS: atom_id res chain seq x y z
N MET A 1 11.43 -53.67 -46.44
CA MET A 1 11.52 -54.27 -45.09
C MET A 1 11.14 -53.20 -44.09
N THR A 2 10.29 -53.52 -43.11
CA THR A 2 9.94 -52.60 -42.02
C THR A 2 11.19 -52.27 -41.22
N GLN A 3 11.39 -51.00 -40.86
CA GLN A 3 12.56 -50.57 -40.09
C GLN A 3 12.46 -50.94 -38.60
N TYR A 4 11.23 -51.17 -38.12
CA TYR A 4 10.92 -51.36 -36.71
C TYR A 4 10.31 -52.71 -36.41
N CYS A 5 10.64 -53.28 -35.26
CA CYS A 5 10.12 -54.55 -34.75
C CYS A 5 9.44 -54.39 -33.40
N VAL A 6 8.44 -55.22 -33.14
CA VAL A 6 7.78 -55.37 -31.83
C VAL A 6 7.96 -56.82 -31.39
N LEU A 7 8.60 -57.03 -30.23
CA LEU A 7 8.83 -58.37 -29.70
C LEU A 7 7.81 -58.66 -28.59
N CYS A 8 7.07 -59.76 -28.74
CA CYS A 8 6.10 -60.23 -27.77
C CYS A 8 6.58 -61.54 -27.14
N ILE A 9 6.63 -61.61 -25.81
CA ILE A 9 7.04 -62.77 -25.05
C ILE A 9 5.85 -63.25 -24.23
N GLU A 10 5.20 -64.30 -24.69
CA GLU A 10 3.95 -64.81 -24.12
C GLU A 10 3.89 -66.33 -24.25
N ASP A 11 3.66 -67.02 -23.12
CA ASP A 11 3.56 -68.48 -23.05
C ASP A 11 2.10 -68.97 -23.06
N ASP A 12 1.13 -68.12 -22.71
CA ASP A 12 -0.30 -68.41 -22.77
C ASP A 12 -0.89 -68.24 -24.19
N PRO A 13 -1.45 -69.30 -24.81
CA PRO A 13 -2.04 -69.22 -26.16
C PRO A 13 -3.20 -68.23 -26.28
N SER A 14 -3.96 -68.00 -25.20
CA SER A 14 -5.13 -67.11 -25.22
C SER A 14 -4.69 -65.63 -25.28
N SER A 15 -3.70 -65.28 -24.47
CA SER A 15 -3.09 -63.95 -24.42
C SER A 15 -2.29 -63.66 -25.69
N LEU A 16 -1.59 -64.67 -26.23
CA LEU A 16 -0.88 -64.57 -27.50
C LEU A 16 -1.82 -64.21 -28.67
N SER A 17 -2.99 -64.87 -28.74
CA SER A 17 -3.99 -64.59 -29.76
C SER A 17 -4.51 -63.15 -29.70
N ILE A 18 -4.66 -62.59 -28.49
CA ILE A 18 -5.08 -61.19 -28.29
C ILE A 18 -3.99 -60.21 -28.76
N LEU A 19 -2.72 -60.49 -28.46
CA LEU A 19 -1.58 -59.68 -28.90
C LEU A 19 -1.42 -59.71 -30.44
N GLU A 20 -1.60 -60.86 -31.07
CA GLU A 20 -1.61 -61.00 -32.54
C GLU A 20 -2.71 -60.13 -33.17
N LEU A 21 -3.95 -60.21 -32.65
CA LEU A 21 -5.04 -59.37 -33.15
C LEU A 21 -4.78 -57.87 -32.91
N ALA A 22 -4.22 -57.50 -31.75
CA ALA A 22 -3.94 -56.11 -31.40
C ALA A 22 -2.81 -55.52 -32.26
N LEU A 23 -1.83 -56.32 -32.68
CA LEU A 23 -0.68 -55.87 -33.48
C LEU A 23 -0.93 -55.83 -34.99
N LYS A 24 -1.92 -56.59 -35.47
CA LYS A 24 -2.29 -56.69 -36.89
C LYS A 24 -2.43 -55.34 -37.63
N PRO A 25 -3.01 -54.27 -37.06
CA PRO A 25 -3.11 -52.97 -37.72
C PRO A 25 -1.73 -52.31 -38.00
N TYR A 26 -0.69 -52.70 -37.27
CA TYR A 26 0.63 -52.06 -37.27
C TYR A 26 1.67 -52.78 -38.14
N GLU A 27 1.37 -54.00 -38.61
CA GLU A 27 2.30 -54.89 -39.36
C GLU A 27 2.99 -54.24 -40.56
N ARG A 28 2.32 -53.31 -41.24
CA ARG A 28 2.88 -52.59 -42.40
C ARG A 28 4.05 -51.67 -42.04
N LYS A 29 4.15 -51.25 -40.78
CA LYS A 29 5.17 -50.30 -40.28
C LYS A 29 6.06 -50.91 -39.20
N PHE A 30 5.54 -51.88 -38.45
CA PHE A 30 6.20 -52.57 -37.35
C PHE A 30 6.07 -54.08 -37.55
N ARG A 31 7.17 -54.82 -37.63
CA ARG A 31 7.15 -56.28 -37.74
C ARG A 31 6.94 -56.91 -36.36
N PRO A 32 5.83 -57.63 -36.11
CA PRO A 32 5.66 -58.35 -34.86
C PRO A 32 6.50 -59.65 -34.88
N LEU A 33 7.14 -59.95 -33.75
CA LEU A 33 7.89 -61.17 -33.49
C LEU A 33 7.37 -61.78 -32.19
N PHE A 34 7.12 -63.08 -32.17
CA PHE A 34 6.53 -63.76 -31.01
C PHE A 34 7.48 -64.84 -30.49
N ALA A 35 7.73 -64.82 -29.19
CA ALA A 35 8.58 -65.75 -28.46
C ALA A 35 7.79 -66.41 -27.33
N LYS A 36 7.94 -67.72 -27.15
CA LYS A 36 7.22 -68.47 -26.11
C LYS A 36 7.95 -68.52 -24.77
N ASN A 37 9.23 -68.14 -24.77
CA ASN A 37 10.09 -68.12 -23.59
C ASN A 37 11.26 -67.16 -23.80
N VAL A 38 12.04 -66.91 -22.75
CA VAL A 38 13.19 -65.99 -22.77
C VAL A 38 14.27 -66.43 -23.78
N ARG A 39 14.47 -67.73 -24.00
CA ARG A 39 15.47 -68.24 -24.95
C ARG A 39 15.07 -67.94 -26.40
N ASP A 40 13.80 -68.12 -26.73
CA ASP A 40 13.24 -67.75 -28.04
C ASP A 40 13.32 -66.23 -28.26
N ALA A 41 13.11 -65.44 -27.20
CA ALA A 41 13.23 -63.99 -27.26
C ALA A 41 14.66 -63.55 -27.63
N TYR A 42 15.70 -64.18 -27.06
CA TYR A 42 17.09 -63.92 -27.45
C TYR A 42 17.38 -64.29 -28.91
N ALA A 43 16.76 -65.36 -29.43
CA ALA A 43 16.91 -65.71 -30.85
C ALA A 43 16.27 -64.65 -31.77
N CYS A 44 15.09 -64.13 -31.42
CA CYS A 44 14.46 -63.03 -32.14
C CYS A 44 15.27 -61.72 -32.08
N LEU A 45 15.93 -61.44 -30.95
CA LEU A 45 16.80 -60.26 -30.81
C LEU A 45 18.04 -60.36 -31.71
N GLU A 46 18.64 -61.54 -31.82
CA GLU A 46 19.73 -61.78 -32.78
C GLU A 46 19.26 -61.65 -34.23
N GLU A 47 18.04 -62.10 -34.57
CA GLU A 47 17.44 -61.88 -35.89
C GLU A 47 17.29 -60.38 -36.21
N ILE A 48 16.73 -59.59 -35.28
CA ILE A 48 16.62 -58.13 -35.41
C ILE A 48 17.98 -57.48 -35.66
N ARG A 49 19.01 -57.94 -34.93
CA ARG A 49 20.38 -57.43 -35.04
C ARG A 49 21.00 -57.75 -36.40
N VAL A 50 20.85 -58.98 -36.89
CA VAL A 50 21.36 -59.44 -38.19
C VAL A 50 20.67 -58.68 -39.33
N GLU A 51 19.36 -58.47 -39.25
CA GLU A 51 18.59 -57.74 -40.25
C GLU A 51 18.75 -56.20 -40.15
N ARG A 52 19.51 -55.69 -39.17
CA ARG A 52 19.70 -54.26 -38.87
C ARG A 52 18.38 -53.50 -38.67
N GLN A 53 17.41 -54.15 -38.05
CA GLN A 53 16.15 -53.52 -37.64
C GLN A 53 16.28 -52.92 -36.24
N GLU A 54 15.46 -51.93 -35.92
CA GLU A 54 15.40 -51.34 -34.59
C GLU A 54 14.21 -51.92 -33.79
N LEU A 55 14.46 -52.28 -32.53
CA LEU A 55 13.42 -52.74 -31.62
C LEU A 55 12.63 -51.52 -31.10
N ALA A 56 11.36 -51.42 -31.51
CA ALA A 56 10.50 -50.30 -31.12
C ALA A 56 9.80 -50.55 -29.78
N MET A 57 9.40 -51.79 -29.53
CA MET A 57 8.66 -52.16 -28.32
C MET A 57 8.89 -53.64 -27.96
N VAL A 58 8.91 -53.92 -26.65
CA VAL A 58 8.83 -55.26 -26.09
C VAL A 58 7.60 -55.36 -25.20
N ILE A 59 6.79 -56.39 -25.42
CA ILE A 59 5.67 -56.76 -24.55
C ILE A 59 6.01 -58.12 -23.95
N ALA A 60 6.13 -58.23 -22.63
CA ALA A 60 6.53 -59.47 -22.01
C ALA A 60 5.62 -59.83 -20.83
N THR A 61 5.34 -61.12 -20.68
CA THR A 61 4.48 -61.65 -19.61
C THR A 61 5.32 -62.28 -18.49
N GLU A 62 5.12 -61.79 -17.27
CA GLU A 62 5.74 -62.38 -16.07
C GLU A 62 4.94 -63.63 -15.67
N SER A 63 5.55 -64.81 -15.83
CA SER A 63 4.94 -66.11 -15.48
C SER A 63 5.93 -66.93 -14.64
N LEU A 64 5.45 -68.00 -13.99
CA LEU A 64 6.30 -68.95 -13.25
C LEU A 64 7.44 -69.56 -14.10
N ASN A 65 7.30 -69.54 -15.43
CA ASN A 65 8.27 -70.08 -16.38
C ASN A 65 9.09 -68.99 -17.11
N THR A 66 8.72 -67.71 -16.99
CA THR A 66 9.37 -66.58 -17.68
C THR A 66 9.72 -65.46 -16.69
N SER A 67 11.02 -65.30 -16.42
CA SER A 67 11.55 -64.12 -15.72
C SER A 67 11.69 -62.94 -16.71
N ALA A 68 10.54 -62.44 -17.18
CA ALA A 68 10.44 -61.40 -18.20
C ALA A 68 10.97 -60.05 -17.70
N SER A 69 10.73 -59.73 -16.43
CA SER A 69 11.22 -58.54 -15.74
C SER A 69 12.74 -58.39 -15.80
N GLN A 70 13.50 -59.46 -15.60
CA GLN A 70 14.96 -59.44 -15.65
C GLN A 70 15.49 -59.21 -17.07
N LEU A 71 14.84 -59.81 -18.08
CA LEU A 71 15.17 -59.58 -19.49
C LEU A 71 14.95 -58.12 -19.91
N LEU A 72 13.86 -57.47 -19.45
CA LEU A 72 13.58 -56.07 -19.77
C LEU A 72 14.63 -55.10 -19.19
N VAL A 73 15.24 -55.46 -18.05
CA VAL A 73 16.38 -54.73 -17.46
C VAL A 73 17.63 -54.93 -18.30
N ASP A 74 17.94 -56.18 -18.68
CA ASP A 74 19.12 -56.53 -19.47
C ASP A 74 19.11 -55.90 -20.89
N LEU A 75 17.93 -55.56 -21.41
CA LEU A 75 17.75 -54.92 -22.72
C LEU A 75 18.09 -53.42 -22.75
N GLU A 76 18.07 -52.73 -21.60
CA GLU A 76 18.23 -51.27 -21.52
C GLU A 76 19.54 -50.72 -22.12
N PRO A 77 20.71 -51.35 -21.88
CA PRO A 77 21.98 -50.85 -22.41
C PRO A 77 22.07 -50.95 -23.94
N HIS A 78 21.31 -51.87 -24.55
CA HIS A 78 21.38 -52.19 -25.97
C HIS A 78 20.26 -51.52 -26.77
N TYR A 79 19.11 -51.26 -26.14
CA TYR A 79 17.93 -50.65 -26.76
C TYR A 79 17.35 -49.52 -25.89
N PRO A 80 18.08 -48.41 -25.69
CA PRO A 80 17.70 -47.36 -24.73
C PRO A 80 16.43 -46.57 -25.12
N HIS A 81 15.98 -46.70 -26.37
CA HIS A 81 14.78 -46.03 -26.88
C HIS A 81 13.59 -46.97 -27.05
N CYS A 82 13.75 -48.27 -26.77
CA CYS A 82 12.69 -49.25 -26.91
C CYS A 82 11.65 -49.08 -25.80
N ARG A 83 10.36 -49.15 -26.15
CA ARG A 83 9.27 -49.14 -25.17
C ARG A 83 9.09 -50.51 -24.53
N LYS A 84 9.00 -50.57 -23.20
CA LYS A 84 8.93 -51.81 -22.42
C LYS A 84 7.57 -51.91 -21.74
N ILE A 85 6.83 -52.97 -22.05
CA ILE A 85 5.52 -53.25 -21.47
C ILE A 85 5.56 -54.62 -20.78
N LEU A 86 5.17 -54.66 -19.51
CA LEU A 86 5.10 -55.90 -18.73
C LEU A 86 3.63 -56.28 -18.46
N THR A 87 3.23 -57.51 -18.73
CA THR A 87 1.92 -58.03 -18.28
C THR A 87 2.13 -58.82 -16.97
N CYS A 88 1.24 -58.65 -16.00
CA CYS A 88 1.31 -59.35 -14.72
C CYS A 88 -0.07 -59.73 -14.17
N ASP A 89 -0.10 -60.66 -13.23
CA ASP A 89 -1.30 -60.99 -12.46
C ASP A 89 -1.62 -59.89 -11.42
N ALA A 90 -2.91 -59.72 -11.11
CA ALA A 90 -3.40 -58.65 -10.22
C ALA A 90 -2.74 -58.65 -8.81
N ASN A 91 -2.21 -59.79 -8.36
CA ASN A 91 -1.56 -59.94 -7.05
C ASN A 91 -0.11 -59.39 -7.00
N GLN A 92 0.47 -58.94 -8.13
CA GLN A 92 1.83 -58.37 -8.20
C GLN A 92 1.83 -56.87 -8.56
N LEU A 93 0.68 -56.20 -8.49
CA LEU A 93 0.48 -54.85 -9.02
C LEU A 93 1.33 -53.77 -8.31
N GLU A 94 1.55 -53.86 -6.99
CA GLU A 94 2.30 -52.83 -6.22
C GLU A 94 3.79 -52.76 -6.59
N SER A 95 4.45 -53.90 -6.78
CA SER A 95 5.87 -53.94 -7.17
C SER A 95 6.07 -53.46 -8.61
N VAL A 96 5.12 -53.72 -9.50
CA VAL A 96 5.17 -53.30 -10.90
C VAL A 96 4.86 -51.82 -11.07
N ILE A 97 3.90 -51.26 -10.31
CA ILE A 97 3.64 -49.80 -10.27
C ILE A 97 4.89 -49.04 -9.79
N THR A 98 5.61 -49.58 -8.81
CA THR A 98 6.86 -48.98 -8.32
C THR A 98 7.93 -48.95 -9.43
N ALA A 99 8.07 -50.03 -10.21
CA ALA A 99 9.01 -50.09 -11.34
C ALA A 99 8.65 -49.14 -12.50
N VAL A 100 7.35 -48.90 -12.76
CA VAL A 100 6.88 -47.90 -13.73
C VAL A 100 7.20 -46.47 -13.24
N ASN A 101 6.97 -46.18 -11.96
CA ASN A 101 7.26 -44.87 -11.37
C ASN A 101 8.76 -44.54 -11.32
N GLU A 102 9.62 -45.56 -11.21
CA GLU A 102 11.08 -45.42 -11.30
C GLU A 102 11.59 -45.33 -12.76
N GLY A 103 10.70 -45.35 -13.75
CA GLY A 103 11.04 -45.19 -15.18
C GLY A 103 11.67 -46.41 -15.83
N ARG A 104 11.63 -47.58 -15.18
CA ARG A 104 12.20 -48.83 -15.69
C ARG A 104 11.28 -49.56 -16.68
N LEU A 105 9.99 -49.24 -16.66
CA LEU A 105 8.93 -49.77 -17.53
C LEU A 105 8.07 -48.60 -18.05
N ASP A 106 7.67 -48.67 -19.32
CA ASP A 106 6.83 -47.63 -19.93
C ASP A 106 5.33 -47.88 -19.70
N HIS A 107 4.93 -49.16 -19.59
CA HIS A 107 3.55 -49.53 -19.25
C HIS A 107 3.43 -50.92 -18.61
N CYS A 108 2.29 -51.21 -17.99
CA CYS A 108 1.96 -52.55 -17.48
C CYS A 108 0.51 -52.95 -17.79
N PHE A 109 0.29 -54.22 -18.14
CA PHE A 109 -1.03 -54.85 -18.27
C PHE A 109 -1.36 -55.74 -17.07
N THR A 110 -2.66 -55.82 -16.72
CA THR A 110 -3.17 -56.83 -15.79
C THR A 110 -3.89 -57.95 -16.55
N HIS A 111 -3.63 -59.21 -16.22
CA HIS A 111 -4.44 -60.32 -16.74
C HIS A 111 -5.88 -60.29 -16.17
N PRO A 112 -6.90 -60.72 -16.95
CA PRO A 112 -6.81 -61.16 -18.35
C PRO A 112 -6.72 -59.97 -19.34
N LEU A 113 -5.93 -60.12 -20.41
CA LEU A 113 -5.79 -59.10 -21.46
C LEU A 113 -7.13 -58.83 -22.15
N GLN A 114 -7.42 -57.55 -22.41
CA GLN A 114 -8.60 -57.12 -23.16
C GLN A 114 -8.17 -56.47 -24.47
N LEU A 115 -8.70 -56.96 -25.59
CA LEU A 115 -8.26 -56.55 -26.94
C LEU A 115 -8.30 -55.03 -27.16
N GLU A 116 -9.37 -54.35 -26.74
CA GLU A 116 -9.51 -52.90 -26.92
C GLU A 116 -8.45 -52.10 -26.14
N ASN A 117 -8.26 -52.43 -24.87
CA ASN A 117 -7.27 -51.76 -24.01
C ASN A 117 -5.84 -52.03 -24.50
N THR A 118 -5.53 -53.29 -24.87
CA THR A 118 -4.24 -53.68 -25.42
C THR A 118 -3.92 -52.92 -26.71
N THR A 119 -4.90 -52.78 -27.60
CA THR A 119 -4.73 -52.03 -28.86
C THR A 119 -4.48 -50.54 -28.60
N GLN A 120 -5.20 -49.92 -27.68
CA GLN A 120 -5.01 -48.51 -27.33
C GLN A 120 -3.63 -48.22 -26.72
N ILE A 121 -3.17 -49.09 -25.81
CA ILE A 121 -1.87 -48.96 -25.17
C ILE A 121 -0.74 -49.16 -26.18
N ILE A 122 -0.81 -50.20 -27.02
CA ILE A 122 0.17 -50.43 -28.10
C ILE A 122 0.23 -49.20 -29.02
N LYS A 123 -0.93 -48.64 -29.41
CA LYS A 123 -0.98 -47.41 -30.21
C LYS A 123 -0.29 -46.24 -29.53
N LYS A 124 -0.56 -46.01 -28.25
CA LYS A 124 -0.01 -44.90 -27.47
C LYS A 124 1.52 -45.01 -27.39
N GLU A 125 2.01 -46.18 -27.03
CA GLU A 125 3.43 -46.40 -26.78
C GLU A 125 4.25 -46.43 -28.09
N LEU A 126 3.73 -47.02 -29.18
CA LEU A 126 4.35 -46.92 -30.50
C LEU A 126 4.38 -45.48 -31.03
N THR A 127 3.34 -44.68 -30.73
CA THR A 127 3.33 -43.26 -31.09
C THR A 127 4.44 -42.50 -30.37
N GLU A 128 4.63 -42.78 -29.07
CA GLU A 128 5.65 -42.13 -28.25
C GLU A 128 7.07 -42.51 -28.71
N PHE A 129 7.29 -43.77 -29.07
CA PHE A 129 8.52 -44.23 -29.70
C PHE A 129 8.87 -43.41 -30.96
N ILE A 130 7.93 -43.28 -31.91
CA ILE A 130 8.19 -42.60 -33.19
C ILE A 130 8.45 -41.10 -33.00
N VAL A 131 7.71 -40.43 -32.12
CA VAL A 131 7.90 -38.99 -31.85
C VAL A 131 9.28 -38.70 -31.24
N ASN A 132 9.84 -39.64 -30.48
CA ASN A 132 11.17 -39.50 -29.89
C ASN A 132 12.32 -39.78 -30.88
N GLN A 133 12.03 -40.22 -32.11
CA GLN A 133 13.06 -40.46 -33.12
C GLN A 133 13.42 -39.17 -33.90
N PRO A 134 14.66 -38.64 -33.77
CA PRO A 134 15.00 -37.32 -34.27
C PRO A 134 15.15 -37.25 -35.80
N LYS A 135 15.46 -38.37 -36.48
CA LYS A 135 15.92 -38.41 -37.87
C LYS A 135 14.88 -38.88 -38.90
N ILE A 136 13.61 -39.01 -38.50
CA ILE A 136 12.57 -39.65 -39.31
C ILE A 136 11.46 -38.66 -39.64
N ASP A 137 10.87 -38.83 -40.81
CA ASP A 137 9.61 -38.17 -41.15
C ASP A 137 8.46 -38.86 -40.42
N TRP A 138 7.80 -38.13 -39.52
CA TRP A 138 6.74 -38.67 -38.67
C TRP A 138 5.39 -38.79 -39.41
N LEU A 139 5.17 -38.01 -40.47
CA LEU A 139 3.88 -37.93 -41.18
C LEU A 139 3.40 -39.29 -41.76
N PRO A 140 4.27 -40.14 -42.35
CA PRO A 140 3.88 -41.47 -42.84
C PRO A 140 3.37 -42.44 -41.78
N TYR A 141 3.58 -42.16 -40.48
CA TYR A 141 3.09 -42.97 -39.36
C TYR A 141 1.72 -42.52 -38.85
N GLY A 142 1.27 -41.30 -39.20
CA GLY A 142 -0.02 -40.75 -38.77
C GLY A 142 -1.25 -41.48 -39.33
N SER A 143 -1.08 -42.33 -40.35
CA SER A 143 -2.16 -43.19 -40.87
C SER A 143 -2.39 -44.45 -40.05
N VAL A 144 -1.44 -44.83 -39.19
CA VAL A 144 -1.47 -46.07 -38.40
C VAL A 144 -1.48 -45.77 -36.89
N LEU A 145 -0.76 -44.72 -36.47
CA LEU A 145 -0.61 -44.28 -35.08
C LEU A 145 -1.54 -43.10 -34.74
N ASP A 146 -1.34 -42.44 -33.60
CA ASP A 146 -2.12 -41.25 -33.23
C ASP A 146 -1.71 -40.04 -34.09
N SER A 147 -2.55 -39.70 -35.05
CA SER A 147 -2.34 -38.58 -35.98
C SER A 147 -2.28 -37.22 -35.30
N GLN A 148 -3.08 -36.99 -34.25
CA GLN A 148 -3.10 -35.69 -33.56
C GLN A 148 -1.79 -35.46 -32.80
N LYS A 149 -1.31 -36.48 -32.08
CA LYS A 149 -0.05 -36.40 -31.33
C LYS A 149 1.16 -36.22 -32.28
N ILE A 150 1.17 -36.94 -33.40
CA ILE A 150 2.22 -36.84 -34.42
C ILE A 150 2.26 -35.44 -35.07
N ILE A 151 1.10 -34.91 -35.48
CA ILE A 151 1.02 -33.58 -36.11
C ILE A 151 1.47 -32.50 -35.14
N ARG A 152 1.02 -32.55 -33.88
CA ARG A 152 1.41 -31.59 -32.84
C ARG A 152 2.92 -31.59 -32.60
N ALA A 153 3.51 -32.78 -32.42
CA ALA A 153 4.96 -32.89 -32.27
C ALA A 153 5.70 -32.33 -33.49
N HIS A 154 5.25 -32.65 -34.71
CA HIS A 154 5.87 -32.16 -35.94
C HIS A 154 5.86 -30.62 -36.02
N ILE A 155 4.75 -30.00 -35.63
CA ILE A 155 4.62 -28.53 -35.53
C ILE A 155 5.61 -27.97 -34.50
N ASP A 156 5.68 -28.56 -33.30
CA ASP A 156 6.58 -28.12 -32.24
C ASP A 156 8.07 -28.21 -32.66
N LYS A 157 8.46 -29.29 -33.35
CA LYS A 157 9.81 -29.48 -33.91
C LYS A 157 10.14 -28.41 -34.95
N ARG A 158 9.19 -28.08 -35.85
CA ARG A 158 9.36 -27.00 -36.83
C ARG A 158 9.47 -25.62 -36.18
N ILE A 159 8.68 -25.34 -35.15
CA ILE A 159 8.74 -24.09 -34.39
C ILE A 159 10.10 -23.96 -33.69
N HIS A 160 10.61 -25.04 -33.09
CA HIS A 160 11.94 -25.04 -32.46
C HIS A 160 13.08 -24.78 -33.45
N ALA A 161 13.08 -25.42 -34.62
CA ALA A 161 14.06 -25.17 -35.67
C ALA A 161 14.00 -23.72 -36.18
N TYR A 162 12.80 -23.16 -36.32
CA TYR A 162 12.62 -21.76 -36.72
C TYR A 162 13.15 -20.78 -35.65
N ARG A 163 12.98 -21.10 -34.35
CA ARG A 163 13.51 -20.30 -33.24
C ARG A 163 15.03 -20.34 -33.15
N SER A 164 15.68 -21.47 -33.42
CA SER A 164 17.15 -21.57 -33.35
C SER A 164 17.86 -20.72 -34.40
N ASP A 165 17.31 -20.63 -35.61
CA ASP A 165 17.85 -19.79 -36.69
C ASP A 165 17.54 -18.29 -36.48
N PHE A 166 16.44 -17.98 -35.78
CA PHE A 166 16.01 -16.60 -35.50
C PHE A 166 16.77 -15.93 -34.33
N ILE A 167 17.27 -16.72 -33.36
CA ILE A 167 17.79 -16.20 -32.08
C ILE A 167 19.33 -16.15 -32.02
N ARG A 168 20.08 -17.06 -32.65
CA ARG A 168 21.53 -17.17 -32.39
C ARG A 168 22.42 -16.11 -33.07
N ASP A 169 22.16 -15.72 -34.31
CA ASP A 169 23.11 -14.87 -35.07
C ASP A 169 22.95 -13.36 -34.85
N TYR A 170 21.82 -12.90 -34.31
CA TYR A 170 21.50 -11.47 -34.23
C TYR A 170 21.79 -10.81 -32.88
N HIS A 171 22.19 -11.57 -31.85
CA HIS A 171 22.55 -11.00 -30.54
C HIS A 171 23.95 -10.37 -30.49
N SER A 172 24.87 -10.76 -31.37
CA SER A 172 26.25 -10.23 -31.44
C SER A 172 26.38 -8.90 -32.19
N ILE A 173 25.34 -8.51 -32.95
CA ILE A 173 25.33 -7.32 -33.79
C ILE A 173 24.81 -6.12 -32.99
N SER A 174 25.46 -4.96 -33.10
CA SER A 174 25.00 -3.71 -32.47
C SER A 174 23.70 -3.20 -33.10
N ASP A 175 22.93 -2.36 -32.39
CA ASP A 175 21.70 -1.76 -32.95
C ASP A 175 21.99 -0.92 -34.21
N ASP A 176 23.13 -0.23 -34.22
CA ASP A 176 23.56 0.61 -35.33
C ASP A 176 23.94 -0.24 -36.55
N GLU A 177 24.70 -1.34 -36.36
CA GLU A 177 24.99 -2.27 -37.44
C GLU A 177 23.75 -2.99 -37.97
N LEU A 178 22.82 -3.36 -37.08
CA LEU A 178 21.58 -4.02 -37.47
C LEU A 178 20.72 -3.07 -38.30
N SER A 179 20.61 -1.82 -37.86
CA SER A 179 19.89 -0.78 -38.59
C SER A 179 20.55 -0.46 -39.92
N GLU A 180 21.88 -0.40 -39.97
CA GLU A 180 22.62 -0.18 -41.21
C GLU A 180 22.46 -1.34 -42.19
N LYS A 181 22.48 -2.60 -41.73
CA LYS A 181 22.18 -3.76 -42.57
C LYS A 181 20.77 -3.71 -43.16
N VAL A 182 19.77 -3.33 -42.37
CA VAL A 182 18.38 -3.17 -42.84
C VAL A 182 18.27 -2.03 -43.85
N CYS A 183 18.85 -0.87 -43.56
CA CYS A 183 18.86 0.27 -44.49
C CYS A 183 19.54 -0.07 -45.81
N ASN A 184 20.74 -0.67 -45.77
CA ASN A 184 21.49 -1.02 -46.98
C ASN A 184 20.75 -2.06 -47.83
N ALA A 185 20.09 -3.04 -47.20
CA ALA A 185 19.29 -4.04 -47.91
C ALA A 185 18.06 -3.41 -48.58
N LEU A 186 17.39 -2.47 -47.91
CA LEU A 186 16.27 -1.72 -48.48
C LEU A 186 16.74 -0.84 -49.64
N GLU A 187 17.85 -0.10 -49.50
CA GLU A 187 18.41 0.72 -50.57
C GLU A 187 18.80 -0.12 -51.79
N ALA A 188 19.43 -1.29 -51.58
CA ALA A 188 19.80 -2.20 -52.66
C ALA A 188 18.59 -2.78 -53.40
N PHE A 189 17.47 -3.00 -52.70
CA PHE A 189 16.22 -3.44 -53.31
C PHE A 189 15.65 -2.38 -54.26
N PHE A 190 15.51 -1.14 -53.77
CA PHE A 190 14.95 -0.04 -54.58
C PHE A 190 15.91 0.49 -55.65
N ALA A 191 17.22 0.23 -55.54
CA ALA A 191 18.20 0.61 -56.56
C ALA A 191 17.99 -0.12 -57.91
N LYS A 192 17.34 -1.30 -57.92
CA LYS A 192 17.12 -2.09 -59.14
C LYS A 192 15.88 -1.65 -59.95
N SER A 193 14.82 -1.21 -59.26
CA SER A 193 13.62 -0.58 -59.86
C SER A 193 12.76 0.01 -58.72
N ASP A 194 12.67 1.34 -58.62
CA ASP A 194 11.81 2.02 -57.62
C ASP A 194 10.52 2.55 -58.26
N GLU A 195 9.67 1.65 -58.75
CA GLU A 195 8.34 2.02 -59.28
C GLU A 195 7.47 2.72 -58.21
N SER A 196 7.72 2.42 -56.93
CA SER A 196 6.96 2.94 -55.79
C SER A 196 7.36 4.35 -55.31
N ARG A 197 8.50 4.88 -55.80
CA ARG A 197 9.15 6.10 -55.26
C ARG A 197 9.26 6.05 -53.73
N ALA A 198 9.80 4.94 -53.22
CA ALA A 198 9.96 4.67 -51.80
C ALA A 198 11.03 5.57 -51.17
N ILE A 199 12.12 5.87 -51.87
CA ILE A 199 13.17 6.76 -51.37
C ILE A 199 12.74 8.21 -51.55
N ARG A 200 12.59 8.94 -50.44
CA ARG A 200 12.08 10.32 -50.44
C ARG A 200 13.00 11.26 -49.67
N ARG A 201 12.97 12.54 -50.06
CA ARG A 201 13.61 13.63 -49.32
C ARG A 201 12.55 14.60 -48.86
N TYR A 202 12.58 14.92 -47.58
CA TYR A 202 11.67 15.84 -46.93
C TYR A 202 12.43 17.09 -46.46
N SER A 203 11.78 18.25 -46.57
CA SER A 203 12.27 19.51 -46.01
C SER A 203 12.20 19.48 -44.49
N PRO A 204 12.94 20.35 -43.78
CA PRO A 204 12.73 20.58 -42.35
C PRO A 204 11.25 20.87 -42.04
N SER A 205 10.83 20.49 -40.84
CA SER A 205 9.46 20.63 -40.32
C SER A 205 8.38 19.86 -41.09
N HIS A 206 8.76 18.92 -41.96
CA HIS A 206 7.82 18.01 -42.58
C HIS A 206 7.25 17.00 -41.56
N LEU A 207 5.93 16.81 -41.60
CA LEU A 207 5.17 15.90 -40.75
C LEU A 207 5.21 14.47 -41.30
N LEU A 208 5.71 13.54 -40.50
CA LEU A 208 5.69 12.11 -40.83
C LEU A 208 4.49 11.41 -40.21
N THR A 209 4.31 11.55 -38.89
CA THR A 209 3.16 11.01 -38.16
C THR A 209 2.51 12.09 -37.31
N LYS A 210 1.22 11.93 -37.00
CA LYS A 210 0.49 12.82 -36.10
C LYS A 210 -0.17 12.01 -34.99
N GLU A 211 0.06 12.45 -33.76
CA GLU A 211 -0.51 11.81 -32.57
C GLU A 211 -2.03 11.64 -32.69
N GLY A 212 -2.54 10.43 -32.42
CA GLY A 212 -3.97 10.11 -32.48
C GLY A 212 -4.52 9.83 -33.89
N GLU A 213 -3.71 9.96 -34.95
CA GLU A 213 -4.13 9.65 -36.32
C GLU A 213 -3.64 8.26 -36.76
N PRO A 214 -4.42 7.56 -37.61
CA PRO A 214 -4.02 6.26 -38.15
C PRO A 214 -2.74 6.38 -38.97
N ASN A 215 -1.83 5.42 -38.81
CA ASN A 215 -0.60 5.37 -39.59
C ASN A 215 -0.66 4.26 -40.65
N GLN A 216 -0.33 4.61 -41.89
CA GLN A 216 -0.30 3.66 -43.01
C GLN A 216 1.10 3.38 -43.53
N PHE A 217 2.10 4.12 -43.04
CA PHE A 217 3.45 4.08 -43.58
C PHE A 217 4.49 3.85 -42.49
N LEU A 218 5.59 3.26 -42.91
CA LEU A 218 6.79 3.09 -42.11
C LEU A 218 7.90 3.93 -42.75
N TRP A 219 8.63 4.70 -41.94
CA TRP A 219 9.77 5.48 -42.44
C TRP A 219 11.06 5.01 -41.78
N PHE A 220 12.04 4.68 -42.62
CA PHE A 220 13.43 4.48 -42.22
C PHE A 220 14.25 5.72 -42.53
N ILE A 221 14.95 6.26 -41.54
CA ILE A 221 15.78 7.45 -41.73
C ILE A 221 17.14 7.01 -42.29
N THR A 222 17.47 7.42 -43.51
CA THR A 222 18.79 7.14 -44.11
C THR A 222 19.73 8.34 -43.95
N LYS A 223 19.21 9.56 -43.87
CA LYS A 223 19.98 10.78 -43.58
C LYS A 223 19.10 11.84 -42.93
N GLY A 224 19.66 12.63 -42.01
CA GLY A 224 18.95 13.73 -41.31
C GLY A 224 18.36 13.31 -39.96
N GLU A 225 17.61 14.23 -39.34
CA GLU A 225 17.05 14.05 -38.00
C GLU A 225 15.52 14.21 -37.98
N VAL A 226 14.88 13.46 -37.08
CA VAL A 226 13.45 13.51 -36.79
C VAL A 226 13.23 13.57 -35.29
N ALA A 227 12.41 14.50 -34.81
CA ALA A 227 11.96 14.57 -33.42
C ALA A 227 10.53 14.04 -33.29
N LEU A 228 10.29 13.30 -32.20
CA LEU A 228 8.99 12.81 -31.77
C LEU A 228 8.46 13.69 -30.65
N TYR A 229 7.26 14.22 -30.83
CA TYR A 229 6.55 15.06 -29.87
C TYR A 229 5.31 14.37 -29.32
N LYS A 230 5.02 14.62 -28.05
CA LYS A 230 3.79 14.20 -27.37
C LYS A 230 3.19 15.38 -26.61
N ARG A 231 1.85 15.42 -26.50
CA ARG A 231 1.17 16.40 -25.63
C ARG A 231 1.11 15.87 -24.20
N ASP A 232 1.46 16.72 -23.24
CA ASP A 232 1.21 16.44 -21.82
C ASP A 232 -0.28 16.65 -21.47
N GLU A 233 -0.65 16.35 -20.23
CA GLU A 233 -2.02 16.50 -19.72
C GLU A 233 -2.56 17.93 -19.81
N HIS A 234 -1.66 18.92 -19.93
CA HIS A 234 -1.98 20.34 -20.07
C HIS A 234 -2.00 20.80 -21.54
N GLY A 235 -1.88 19.85 -22.49
CA GLY A 235 -1.89 20.10 -23.93
C GLY A 235 -0.59 20.67 -24.50
N LYS A 236 0.47 20.84 -23.70
CA LYS A 236 1.76 21.38 -24.13
C LYS A 236 2.57 20.29 -24.84
N ARG A 237 3.11 20.61 -26.02
CA ARG A 237 3.96 19.68 -26.77
C ARG A 237 5.35 19.58 -26.14
N ARG A 238 5.80 18.37 -25.86
CA ARG A 238 7.17 18.06 -25.41
C ARG A 238 7.87 17.15 -26.40
N GLU A 239 9.14 17.43 -26.67
CA GLU A 239 10.02 16.51 -27.40
C GLU A 239 10.32 15.32 -26.49
N VAL A 240 10.04 14.11 -26.98
CA VAL A 240 10.20 12.87 -26.21
C VAL A 240 11.48 12.14 -26.63
N VAL A 241 11.73 12.07 -27.95
CA VAL A 241 12.86 11.34 -28.52
C VAL A 241 13.30 11.99 -29.84
N ARG A 242 14.60 11.97 -30.11
CA ARG A 242 15.19 12.31 -31.40
C ARG A 242 15.79 11.06 -32.05
N HIS A 243 15.56 10.91 -33.36
CA HIS A 243 16.08 9.82 -34.18
C HIS A 243 16.89 10.36 -35.35
N GLY A 244 18.08 9.79 -35.56
CA GLY A 244 18.96 10.06 -36.71
C GLY A 244 18.98 8.90 -37.71
N LYS A 245 20.08 8.76 -38.48
CA LYS A 245 20.31 7.64 -39.41
C LYS A 245 20.04 6.30 -38.70
N GLY A 246 19.29 5.42 -39.37
CA GLY A 246 18.87 4.13 -38.83
C GLY A 246 17.62 4.17 -37.92
N GLY A 247 17.07 5.35 -37.66
CA GLY A 247 15.83 5.49 -36.90
C GLY A 247 14.61 5.00 -37.66
N ILE A 248 13.66 4.40 -36.94
CA ILE A 248 12.36 3.94 -37.46
C ILE A 248 11.26 4.84 -36.90
N ILE A 249 10.46 5.42 -37.79
CA ILE A 249 9.29 6.22 -37.42
C ILE A 249 8.02 5.47 -37.82
N GLY A 250 7.07 5.41 -36.90
CA GLY A 250 5.78 4.75 -37.14
C GLY A 250 5.79 3.22 -37.06
N GLY A 251 6.88 2.60 -36.58
CA GLY A 251 7.02 1.14 -36.48
C GLY A 251 5.86 0.44 -35.78
N MET A 252 5.54 0.86 -34.55
CA MET A 252 4.45 0.24 -33.78
C MET A 252 3.08 0.45 -34.42
N SER A 253 2.71 1.68 -34.76
CA SER A 253 1.40 1.97 -35.37
C SER A 253 1.24 1.31 -36.75
N PHE A 254 2.33 1.10 -37.48
CA PHE A 254 2.33 0.36 -38.73
C PHE A 254 2.06 -1.14 -38.54
N VAL A 255 2.73 -1.77 -37.55
CA VAL A 255 2.62 -3.21 -37.27
C VAL A 255 1.32 -3.57 -36.56
N THR A 256 0.92 -2.81 -35.53
CA THR A 256 -0.28 -3.09 -34.73
C THR A 256 -1.56 -2.57 -35.39
N GLY A 257 -1.44 -1.61 -36.31
CA GLY A 257 -2.59 -0.91 -36.89
C GLY A 257 -3.23 0.14 -35.97
N GLU A 258 -2.65 0.37 -34.78
CA GLU A 258 -3.11 1.39 -33.86
C GLU A 258 -2.80 2.81 -34.37
N LYS A 259 -3.46 3.80 -33.78
CA LYS A 259 -3.17 5.22 -34.02
C LYS A 259 -1.74 5.56 -33.60
N SER A 260 -1.14 6.55 -34.25
CA SER A 260 0.21 7.00 -33.94
C SER A 260 0.30 7.52 -32.52
N PHE A 261 1.26 7.00 -31.75
CA PHE A 261 1.50 7.41 -30.36
C PHE A 261 2.13 8.81 -30.23
N SER A 262 2.81 9.30 -31.26
CA SER A 262 3.53 10.57 -31.24
C SER A 262 3.49 11.27 -32.58
N THR A 263 3.66 12.59 -32.54
CA THR A 263 3.80 13.44 -33.73
C THR A 263 5.27 13.50 -34.13
N ALA A 264 5.60 13.06 -35.34
CA ALA A 264 6.98 13.03 -35.83
C ALA A 264 7.22 14.16 -36.83
N LEU A 265 8.23 14.99 -36.58
CA LEU A 265 8.65 16.11 -37.42
C LEU A 265 10.11 15.99 -37.79
N THR A 266 10.42 16.18 -39.07
CA THR A 266 11.81 16.33 -39.53
C THR A 266 12.40 17.63 -38.99
N LEU A 267 13.66 17.60 -38.53
CA LEU A 267 14.36 18.78 -38.02
C LEU A 267 15.30 19.40 -39.06
N SER A 268 15.84 18.55 -39.92
CA SER A 268 16.72 18.92 -41.02
C SER A 268 16.12 18.45 -42.35
N GLN A 269 16.82 18.70 -43.45
CA GLN A 269 16.53 17.99 -44.69
C GLN A 269 16.80 16.49 -44.46
N THR A 270 15.75 15.68 -44.51
CA THR A 270 15.80 14.27 -44.10
C THR A 270 15.47 13.36 -45.27
N GLN A 271 16.35 12.41 -45.55
CA GLN A 271 16.13 11.35 -46.52
C GLN A 271 15.60 10.12 -45.79
N VAL A 272 14.53 9.55 -46.32
CA VAL A 272 13.85 8.40 -45.73
C VAL A 272 13.44 7.38 -46.78
N ILE A 273 13.32 6.12 -46.37
CA ILE A 273 12.66 5.07 -47.13
C ILE A 273 11.24 4.93 -46.58
N LYS A 274 10.25 5.32 -47.38
CA LYS A 274 8.83 5.29 -47.02
C LYS A 274 8.18 4.01 -47.57
N LEU A 275 7.75 3.12 -46.68
CA LEU A 275 7.12 1.85 -47.03
C LEU A 275 5.63 1.88 -46.68
N SER A 276 4.77 1.51 -47.62
CA SER A 276 3.37 1.16 -47.34
C SER A 276 3.27 -0.32 -46.93
N LYS A 277 2.10 -0.77 -46.49
CA LYS A 277 1.87 -2.21 -46.20
C LYS A 277 2.12 -3.10 -47.42
N THR A 278 1.70 -2.66 -48.61
CA THR A 278 1.88 -3.43 -49.86
C THR A 278 3.36 -3.54 -50.21
N THR A 279 4.07 -2.40 -50.27
CA THR A 279 5.50 -2.36 -50.57
C THR A 279 6.33 -3.09 -49.53
N PHE A 280 5.97 -2.99 -48.24
CA PHE A 280 6.63 -3.75 -47.18
C PHE A 280 6.51 -5.26 -47.42
N THR A 281 5.32 -5.74 -47.77
CA THR A 281 5.06 -7.17 -48.02
C THR A 281 5.86 -7.66 -49.23
N GLU A 282 5.88 -6.89 -50.32
CA GLU A 282 6.67 -7.17 -51.52
C GLU A 282 8.17 -7.29 -51.24
N VAL A 283 8.72 -6.33 -50.47
CA VAL A 283 10.13 -6.33 -50.06
C VAL A 283 10.46 -7.57 -49.24
N MET A 284 9.60 -7.93 -48.27
CA MET A 284 9.84 -9.07 -47.39
C MET A 284 9.71 -10.42 -48.11
N HIS A 285 8.84 -10.53 -49.12
CA HIS A 285 8.77 -11.73 -49.96
C HIS A 285 9.95 -11.85 -50.92
N SER A 286 10.47 -10.74 -51.41
CA SER A 286 11.58 -10.71 -52.36
C SER A 286 12.94 -11.00 -51.71
N ASN A 287 13.08 -10.73 -50.41
CA ASN A 287 14.29 -11.01 -49.65
C ASN A 287 13.96 -11.67 -48.30
N SER A 288 13.91 -13.00 -48.29
CA SER A 288 13.61 -13.81 -47.10
C SER A 288 14.61 -13.61 -45.95
N ALA A 289 15.84 -13.12 -46.24
CA ALA A 289 16.84 -12.82 -45.22
C ALA A 289 16.62 -11.47 -44.52
N LEU A 290 15.78 -10.57 -45.08
CA LEU A 290 15.52 -9.24 -44.52
C LEU A 290 14.46 -9.24 -43.41
N LEU A 291 13.49 -10.15 -43.46
CA LEU A 291 12.41 -10.24 -42.49
C LEU A 291 12.92 -10.51 -41.05
N PRO A 292 13.88 -11.44 -40.81
CA PRO A 292 14.46 -11.65 -39.49
C PRO A 292 15.21 -10.41 -38.96
N LEU A 293 16.04 -9.78 -39.80
CA LEU A 293 16.78 -8.54 -39.48
C LEU A 293 15.83 -7.43 -39.02
N PHE A 294 14.77 -7.20 -39.80
CA PHE A 294 13.76 -6.19 -39.51
C PHE A 294 12.99 -6.47 -38.21
N THR A 295 12.55 -7.72 -38.03
CA THR A 295 11.79 -8.13 -36.85
C THR A 295 12.64 -7.98 -35.58
N ASN A 296 13.92 -8.34 -35.65
CA ASN A 296 14.85 -8.18 -34.54
C ASN A 296 15.05 -6.70 -34.17
N LEU A 297 15.23 -5.83 -35.17
CA LEU A 297 15.39 -4.39 -34.98
C LEU A 297 14.16 -3.77 -34.29
N LEU A 298 12.94 -4.13 -34.73
CA LEU A 298 11.71 -3.70 -34.08
C LEU A 298 11.59 -4.20 -32.64
N LEU A 299 11.84 -5.49 -32.40
CA LEU A 299 11.74 -6.09 -31.07
C LEU A 299 12.74 -5.48 -30.09
N ARG A 300 13.98 -5.20 -30.51
CA ARG A 300 14.99 -4.52 -29.68
C ARG A 300 14.57 -3.09 -29.33
N HIS A 301 14.06 -2.34 -30.31
CA HIS A 301 13.57 -0.98 -30.06
C HIS A 301 12.40 -0.98 -29.06
N PHE A 302 11.49 -1.94 -29.18
CA PHE A 302 10.37 -2.13 -28.27
C PHE A 302 10.83 -2.49 -26.86
N ASN A 303 11.69 -3.52 -26.72
CA ASN A 303 12.22 -3.95 -25.43
C ASN A 303 12.95 -2.83 -24.70
N ARG A 304 13.81 -2.05 -25.39
CA ARG A 304 14.48 -0.89 -24.77
C ARG A 304 13.49 0.17 -24.30
N ARG A 305 12.43 0.43 -25.07
CA ARG A 305 11.37 1.39 -24.67
C ARG A 305 10.63 0.90 -23.42
N LEU A 306 10.29 -0.39 -23.36
CA LEU A 306 9.68 -1.00 -22.18
C LEU A 306 10.59 -0.92 -20.96
N GLN A 307 11.86 -1.29 -21.10
CA GLN A 307 12.84 -1.22 -20.00
C GLN A 307 12.97 0.18 -19.43
N ARG A 308 13.07 1.22 -20.28
CA ARG A 308 13.09 2.62 -19.82
C ARG A 308 11.82 2.99 -19.05
N SER A 309 10.65 2.61 -19.56
CA SER A 309 9.37 2.89 -18.89
C SER A 309 9.26 2.22 -17.52
N ILE A 310 9.73 0.97 -17.40
CA ILE A 310 9.73 0.23 -16.13
C ILE A 310 10.71 0.89 -15.15
N HIS A 311 11.91 1.23 -15.61
CA HIS A 311 12.92 1.87 -14.77
C HIS A 311 12.44 3.22 -14.22
N THR A 312 11.87 4.08 -15.07
CA THR A 312 11.29 5.36 -14.64
C THR A 312 10.16 5.17 -13.63
N LYS A 313 9.30 4.16 -13.83
CA LYS A 313 8.23 3.85 -12.87
C LYS A 313 8.76 3.41 -11.51
N LEU A 314 9.80 2.56 -11.49
CA LEU A 314 10.45 2.12 -10.25
C LEU A 314 11.14 3.28 -9.53
N GLN A 315 11.85 4.14 -10.26
CA GLN A 315 12.46 5.34 -9.67
C GLN A 315 11.41 6.25 -9.05
N LEU A 316 10.30 6.49 -9.75
CA LEU A 316 9.21 7.31 -9.25
C LEU A 316 8.62 6.73 -7.95
N GLN A 317 8.43 5.42 -7.91
CA GLN A 317 7.92 4.74 -6.72
C GLN A 317 8.88 4.90 -5.53
N HIS A 318 10.18 4.70 -5.73
CA HIS A 318 11.18 4.92 -4.68
C HIS A 318 11.20 6.37 -4.18
N THR A 319 11.10 7.35 -5.09
CA THR A 319 11.05 8.77 -4.69
C THR A 319 9.78 9.09 -3.89
N PHE A 320 8.66 8.45 -4.22
CA PHE A 320 7.41 8.62 -3.50
C PHE A 320 7.50 8.05 -2.08
N GLU A 321 8.00 6.82 -1.94
CA GLU A 321 8.23 6.17 -0.64
C GLU A 321 9.19 6.99 0.24
N SER A 322 10.26 7.53 -0.36
CA SER A 322 11.21 8.39 0.36
C SER A 322 10.58 9.70 0.84
N LEU A 323 9.69 10.30 0.02
CA LEU A 323 9.00 11.53 0.37
C LEU A 323 7.99 11.30 1.50
N GLU A 324 7.23 10.21 1.44
CA GLU A 324 6.28 9.81 2.47
C GLU A 324 6.98 9.56 3.81
N ALA A 325 8.12 8.86 3.80
CA ALA A 325 8.92 8.64 5.00
C ALA A 325 9.44 9.96 5.61
N ALA A 326 9.96 10.87 4.78
CA ALA A 326 10.43 12.17 5.24
C ALA A 326 9.29 13.03 5.82
N GLN A 327 8.10 12.99 5.22
CA GLN A 327 6.92 13.68 5.72
C GLN A 327 6.50 13.15 7.11
N THR A 328 6.42 11.83 7.27
CA THR A 328 6.07 11.20 8.56
C THR A 328 7.06 11.63 9.66
N GLN A 329 8.36 11.65 9.35
CA GLN A 329 9.40 12.09 10.29
C GLN A 329 9.26 13.57 10.68
N LEU A 330 8.88 14.45 9.75
CA LEU A 330 8.61 15.86 10.06
C LEU A 330 7.41 16.03 10.99
N VAL A 331 6.34 15.26 10.77
CA VAL A 331 5.15 15.27 11.63
C VAL A 331 5.49 14.80 13.04
N GLU A 332 6.28 13.73 13.19
CA GLU A 332 6.75 13.26 14.50
C GLU A 332 7.62 14.31 15.21
N ASN A 333 8.54 14.96 14.50
CA ASN A 333 9.36 16.02 15.06
C ASN A 333 8.50 17.22 15.51
N GLU A 334 7.49 17.61 14.73
CA GLU A 334 6.57 18.69 15.14
C GLU A 334 5.76 18.28 16.37
N LYS A 335 5.24 17.05 16.42
CA LYS A 335 4.57 16.51 17.63
C LYS A 335 5.48 16.62 18.85
N MET A 336 6.76 16.27 18.72
CA MET A 336 7.74 16.36 19.81
C MET A 336 8.03 17.80 20.23
N VAL A 337 8.02 18.77 19.30
CA VAL A 337 8.19 20.19 19.62
C VAL A 337 6.97 20.74 20.37
N VAL A 338 5.75 20.45 19.89
CA VAL A 338 4.50 20.84 20.55
C VAL A 338 4.40 20.19 21.92
N LEU A 339 4.71 18.89 22.03
CA LEU A 339 4.80 18.17 23.29
C LEU A 339 5.84 18.80 24.22
N GLY A 340 7.01 19.18 23.71
CA GLY A 340 8.04 19.86 24.49
C GLY A 340 7.57 21.19 25.09
N GLN A 341 6.87 22.02 24.29
CA GLN A 341 6.27 23.28 24.77
C GLN A 341 5.16 23.04 25.78
N LEU A 342 4.28 22.06 25.52
CA LEU A 342 3.21 21.67 26.43
C LEU A 342 3.78 21.13 27.74
N VAL A 343 4.80 20.27 27.71
CA VAL A 343 5.44 19.72 28.92
C VAL A 343 6.05 20.83 29.77
N ALA A 344 6.71 21.83 29.18
CA ALA A 344 7.24 22.97 29.93
C ALA A 344 6.12 23.82 30.57
N GLY A 345 5.03 24.09 29.83
CA GLY A 345 3.86 24.81 30.36
C GLY A 345 3.12 24.03 31.44
N VAL A 346 2.90 22.73 31.21
CA VAL A 346 2.29 21.78 32.15
C VAL A 346 3.13 21.64 33.41
N ALA A 347 4.46 21.52 33.31
CA ALA A 347 5.31 21.42 34.49
C ALA A 347 5.15 22.67 35.36
N HIS A 348 5.12 23.85 34.74
CA HIS A 348 4.83 25.10 35.44
C HIS A 348 3.43 25.11 36.07
N GLU A 349 2.41 24.63 35.35
CA GLU A 349 1.03 24.59 35.82
C GLU A 349 0.72 23.47 36.83
N LEU A 350 1.52 22.41 36.90
CA LEU A 350 1.51 21.41 37.97
C LEU A 350 2.23 21.94 39.21
N ASN A 351 3.36 22.63 39.02
CA ASN A 351 4.13 23.20 40.12
C ASN A 351 3.31 24.24 40.90
N ASN A 352 2.43 25.00 40.25
CA ASN A 352 1.57 26.01 40.88
C ASN A 352 0.62 25.44 41.98
N PRO A 353 -0.28 24.48 41.69
CA PRO A 353 -1.13 23.83 42.68
C PRO A 353 -0.31 22.99 43.67
N ILE A 354 0.79 22.35 43.26
CA ILE A 354 1.69 21.63 44.18
C ILE A 354 2.26 22.59 45.23
N ALA A 355 2.76 23.76 44.81
CA ALA A 355 3.27 24.77 45.73
C ALA A 355 2.17 25.32 46.64
N ALA A 356 0.93 25.44 46.15
CA ALA A 356 -0.22 25.82 46.97
C ALA A 356 -0.59 24.74 48.00
N ILE A 357 -0.53 23.46 47.64
CA ILE A 357 -0.73 22.32 48.55
C ILE A 357 0.35 22.29 49.61
N LEU A 358 1.63 22.46 49.23
CA LEU A 358 2.75 22.48 50.19
C LEU A 358 2.57 23.61 51.21
N ARG A 359 2.31 24.84 50.75
CA ARG A 359 2.02 25.97 51.67
C ARG A 359 0.82 25.71 52.56
N SER A 360 -0.24 25.14 52.00
CA SER A 360 -1.46 24.78 52.77
C SER A 360 -1.15 23.72 53.82
N SER A 361 -0.33 22.73 53.49
CA SER A 361 0.14 21.71 54.43
C SER A 361 0.99 22.31 55.55
N ASP A 362 1.91 23.21 55.23
CA ASP A 362 2.73 23.92 56.23
C ASP A 362 1.86 24.75 57.19
N THR A 363 0.85 25.46 56.66
CA THR A 363 -0.13 26.18 57.49
C THR A 363 -0.87 25.23 58.42
N LEU A 364 -1.40 24.10 57.91
CA LEU A 364 -2.09 23.11 58.75
C LEU A 364 -1.18 22.53 59.84
N ILE A 365 0.07 22.22 59.51
CA ILE A 365 1.05 21.72 60.49
C ILE A 365 1.29 22.78 61.57
N HIS A 366 1.43 24.05 61.19
CA HIS A 366 1.62 25.15 62.14
C HIS A 366 0.43 25.30 63.09
N GLU A 367 -0.78 25.33 62.55
CA GLU A 367 -2.03 25.44 63.31
C GLU A 367 -2.18 24.27 64.30
N ILE A 368 -1.98 23.03 63.85
CA ILE A 368 -2.10 21.84 64.70
C ILE A 368 -0.99 21.76 65.76
N SER A 369 0.22 22.26 65.46
CA SER A 369 1.37 22.15 66.36
C SER A 369 1.39 23.24 67.45
N GLN A 370 0.68 24.35 67.26
CA GLN A 370 0.61 25.45 68.23
C GLN A 370 -0.53 25.32 69.26
N ASP A 371 -1.43 24.36 69.07
CA ASP A 371 -2.53 24.08 69.99
C ASP A 371 -2.06 23.30 71.23
N THR A 372 -1.53 24.02 72.22
CA THR A 372 -1.24 23.47 73.57
C THR A 372 -2.35 23.72 74.59
N GLU A 373 -3.37 24.52 74.26
CA GLU A 373 -4.50 24.83 75.14
C GLU A 373 -5.74 23.98 74.87
N GLU A 374 -6.48 23.62 75.93
CA GLU A 374 -7.71 22.86 75.78
C GLU A 374 -8.84 23.73 75.22
N PHE A 375 -9.36 23.36 74.03
CA PHE A 375 -10.50 24.03 73.40
C PHE A 375 -11.75 23.97 74.31
N GLU A 376 -12.46 25.10 74.41
CA GLU A 376 -13.71 25.14 75.17
C GLU A 376 -14.77 24.19 74.56
N PRO A 377 -15.65 23.58 75.36
CA PRO A 377 -16.70 22.70 74.86
C PRO A 377 -17.57 23.35 73.77
N THR A 378 -17.87 24.65 73.93
CA THR A 378 -18.62 25.43 72.94
C THR A 378 -17.85 25.60 71.63
N SER A 379 -16.54 25.89 71.70
CA SER A 379 -15.66 25.97 70.53
C SER A 379 -15.54 24.63 69.80
N LYS A 380 -15.57 23.49 70.50
CA LYS A 380 -15.56 22.16 69.86
C LYS A 380 -16.84 21.89 69.06
N VAL A 381 -18.00 22.28 69.59
CA VAL A 381 -19.31 22.07 68.93
C VAL A 381 -19.49 23.01 67.73
N LEU A 382 -19.27 24.31 67.92
CA LEU A 382 -19.36 25.30 66.85
C LEU A 382 -18.23 25.12 65.84
N GLY A 383 -17.02 24.79 66.29
CA GLY A 383 -15.85 24.57 65.46
C GLY A 383 -16.03 23.45 64.44
N LYS A 384 -16.68 22.34 64.82
CA LYS A 384 -17.05 21.28 63.87
C LYS A 384 -17.94 21.80 62.74
N GLN A 385 -18.94 22.62 63.07
CA GLN A 385 -19.84 23.20 62.07
C GLN A 385 -19.12 24.19 61.16
N VAL A 386 -18.24 25.02 61.73
CA VAL A 386 -17.39 25.96 60.99
C VAL A 386 -16.47 25.21 60.03
N LEU A 387 -15.83 24.13 60.48
CA LEU A 387 -14.96 23.28 59.67
C LEU A 387 -15.71 22.64 58.50
N GLU A 388 -16.85 21.97 58.76
CA GLU A 388 -17.66 21.32 57.72
C GLU A 388 -18.18 22.32 56.68
N ARG A 389 -18.54 23.54 57.13
CA ARG A 389 -18.97 24.62 56.25
C ARG A 389 -17.81 25.16 55.44
N ALA A 390 -16.66 25.42 56.05
CA ALA A 390 -15.47 25.92 55.37
C ALA A 390 -15.02 24.96 54.25
N LEU A 391 -15.09 23.64 54.49
CA LEU A 391 -14.78 22.60 53.50
C LEU A 391 -15.68 22.65 52.24
N ARG A 392 -16.95 23.05 52.40
CA ARG A 392 -17.96 23.06 51.33
C ARG A 392 -18.29 24.44 50.78
N SER A 393 -17.75 25.49 51.40
CA SER A 393 -18.11 26.87 51.08
C SER A 393 -17.51 27.35 49.76
N ASN A 394 -18.29 28.15 49.03
CA ASN A 394 -17.82 28.92 47.89
C ASN A 394 -17.23 30.26 48.36
N PRO A 395 -16.18 30.77 47.69
CA PRO A 395 -15.62 32.07 48.02
C PRO A 395 -16.68 33.17 47.91
N ILE A 396 -16.85 33.96 48.97
CA ILE A 396 -17.77 35.11 48.98
C ILE A 396 -17.04 36.31 48.38
N SER A 397 -17.70 37.09 47.52
CA SER A 397 -17.09 38.29 46.95
C SER A 397 -16.73 39.31 48.04
N THR A 398 -15.66 40.07 47.83
CA THR A 398 -15.21 41.11 48.78
C THR A 398 -16.27 42.19 49.00
N VAL A 399 -17.14 42.43 48.01
CA VAL A 399 -18.29 43.34 48.11
C VAL A 399 -19.36 42.79 49.04
N GLN A 400 -19.77 41.52 48.85
CA GLN A 400 -20.75 40.86 49.72
C GLN A 400 -20.23 40.71 51.15
N LEU A 401 -18.95 40.37 51.31
CA LEU A 401 -18.29 40.23 52.60
C LEU A 401 -18.29 41.56 53.38
N ARG A 402 -18.01 42.68 52.69
CA ARG A 402 -18.08 44.02 53.27
C ARG A 402 -19.52 44.42 53.65
N GLN A 403 -20.51 44.10 52.82
CA GLN A 403 -21.92 44.39 53.11
C GLN A 403 -22.42 43.62 54.33
N LYS A 404 -22.17 42.30 54.36
CA LYS A 404 -22.52 41.44 55.49
C LYS A 404 -21.81 41.83 56.77
N SER A 405 -20.52 42.15 56.71
CA SER A 405 -19.75 42.59 57.89
C SER A 405 -20.29 43.90 58.46
N LYS A 406 -20.71 44.84 57.61
CA LYS A 406 -21.35 46.09 58.06
C LYS A 406 -22.71 45.85 58.72
N ALA A 407 -23.50 44.90 58.22
CA ALA A 407 -24.83 44.59 58.76
C ALA A 407 -24.78 44.06 60.19
N ILE A 408 -23.72 43.32 60.55
CA ILE A 408 -23.56 42.75 61.90
C ILE A 408 -22.59 43.56 62.79
N ALA A 409 -21.96 44.61 62.27
CA ALA A 409 -20.98 45.43 63.00
C ALA A 409 -21.57 46.11 64.24
N SER A 410 -22.87 46.39 64.27
CA SER A 410 -23.56 46.98 65.43
C SER A 410 -23.78 45.99 66.58
N LYS A 411 -23.67 44.68 66.32
CA LYS A 411 -23.87 43.61 67.32
C LYS A 411 -22.56 43.10 67.93
N MET A 412 -21.41 43.49 67.39
CA MET A 412 -20.08 43.03 67.82
C MET A 412 -19.30 44.16 68.49
N GLN A 413 -18.33 43.83 69.34
CA GLN A 413 -17.54 44.85 70.05
C GLN A 413 -16.52 45.53 69.13
N THR A 414 -16.00 44.79 68.13
CA THR A 414 -15.07 45.34 67.14
C THR A 414 -15.46 44.98 65.70
N LYS A 415 -15.02 45.83 64.76
CA LYS A 415 -15.17 45.56 63.31
C LYS A 415 -14.44 44.29 62.87
N GLN A 416 -13.39 43.89 63.59
CA GLN A 416 -12.62 42.68 63.31
C GLN A 416 -13.41 41.42 63.67
N GLN A 417 -14.04 41.38 64.84
CA GLN A 417 -14.92 40.28 65.25
C GLN A 417 -16.09 40.10 64.27
N ALA A 418 -16.72 41.21 63.84
CA ALA A 418 -17.77 41.17 62.81
C ALA A 418 -17.28 40.55 61.49
N LYS A 419 -16.05 40.85 61.08
CA LYS A 419 -15.46 40.26 59.86
C LYS A 419 -15.19 38.76 60.04
N MET A 420 -14.68 38.35 61.20
CA MET A 420 -14.42 36.94 61.52
C MET A 420 -15.70 36.11 61.53
N VAL A 421 -16.76 36.58 62.19
CA VAL A 421 -18.07 35.92 62.24
C VAL A 421 -18.68 35.75 60.85
N VAL A 422 -18.60 36.78 59.98
CA VAL A 422 -19.08 36.68 58.58
C VAL A 422 -18.22 35.73 57.76
N ASN A 423 -16.90 35.76 57.91
CA ASN A 423 -16.00 34.84 57.19
C ASN A 423 -16.32 33.38 57.53
N MET A 424 -16.59 33.09 58.80
CA MET A 424 -16.95 31.76 59.29
C MET A 424 -18.41 31.37 59.01
N GLY A 425 -19.24 32.31 58.55
CA GLY A 425 -20.65 32.08 58.24
C GLY A 425 -21.52 31.87 59.48
N LEU A 426 -21.15 32.49 60.61
CA LEU A 426 -21.80 32.34 61.92
C LEU A 426 -22.82 33.45 62.22
N GLU A 427 -23.42 34.05 61.18
CA GLU A 427 -24.31 35.20 61.34
C GLU A 427 -25.57 34.88 62.18
N GLU A 428 -26.00 33.62 62.22
CA GLU A 428 -27.17 33.15 62.98
C GLU A 428 -26.83 32.72 64.41
N GLN A 429 -25.54 32.46 64.70
CA GLN A 429 -25.05 32.00 66.00
C GLN A 429 -24.46 33.13 66.85
N ILE A 430 -24.62 34.39 66.42
CA ILE A 430 -24.12 35.59 67.10
C ILE A 430 -24.51 35.61 68.58
N ASP A 431 -25.77 35.31 68.90
CA ASP A 431 -26.28 35.36 70.28
C ASP A 431 -25.64 34.27 71.17
N SER A 432 -25.28 33.11 70.58
CA SER A 432 -24.55 32.05 71.28
C SER A 432 -23.08 32.42 71.55
N ILE A 433 -22.46 33.21 70.68
CA ILE A 433 -21.07 33.68 70.83
C ILE A 433 -21.02 34.79 71.88
N LEU A 434 -21.96 35.74 71.85
CA LEU A 434 -22.05 36.86 72.80
C LEU A 434 -22.39 36.44 74.24
N ALA A 435 -22.91 35.22 74.45
CA ALA A 435 -23.24 34.70 75.78
C ALA A 435 -22.01 34.30 76.63
N HIS A 436 -20.80 34.30 76.05
CA HIS A 436 -19.57 33.88 76.72
C HIS A 436 -18.76 35.08 77.24
N GLN A 437 -18.03 34.88 78.33
CA GLN A 437 -17.25 35.96 78.99
C GLN A 437 -16.02 36.40 78.18
N ASP A 438 -15.42 35.50 77.39
CA ASP A 438 -14.23 35.76 76.59
C ASP A 438 -14.50 35.47 75.10
N ILE A 439 -15.14 36.44 74.45
CA ILE A 439 -15.53 36.37 73.03
C ILE A 439 -14.30 36.27 72.13
N ASP A 440 -13.21 36.95 72.49
CA ASP A 440 -11.98 36.97 71.70
C ASP A 440 -11.31 35.59 71.69
N LYS A 441 -11.28 34.90 72.84
CA LYS A 441 -10.77 33.52 72.93
C LYS A 441 -11.59 32.53 72.10
N ILE A 442 -12.92 32.60 72.15
CA ILE A 442 -13.78 31.70 71.36
C ILE A 442 -13.65 31.97 69.87
N LEU A 443 -13.61 33.25 69.45
CA LEU A 443 -13.44 33.59 68.05
C LEU A 443 -12.08 33.17 67.50
N ALA A 444 -11.00 33.29 68.29
CA ALA A 444 -9.69 32.77 67.92
C ALA A 444 -9.70 31.23 67.77
N GLN A 445 -10.31 30.51 68.70
CA GLN A 445 -10.46 29.04 68.60
C GLN A 445 -11.30 28.61 67.40
N LEU A 446 -12.37 29.33 67.07
CA LEU A 446 -13.18 29.06 65.88
C LEU A 446 -12.45 29.42 64.57
N GLU A 447 -11.58 30.43 64.61
CA GLU A 447 -10.72 30.80 63.49
C GLU A 447 -9.74 29.66 63.15
N HIS A 448 -9.21 28.92 64.13
CA HIS A 448 -8.40 27.72 63.88
C HIS A 448 -9.17 26.65 63.08
N TYR A 449 -10.43 26.36 63.46
CA TYR A 449 -11.28 25.42 62.70
C TYR A 449 -11.61 25.93 61.29
N TYR A 450 -11.83 27.24 61.14
CA TYR A 450 -12.09 27.86 59.85
C TYR A 450 -10.87 27.81 58.93
N THR A 451 -9.70 28.17 59.45
CA THR A 451 -8.42 28.11 58.73
C THR A 451 -8.09 26.68 58.34
N ALA A 452 -8.27 25.71 59.23
CA ALA A 452 -8.10 24.30 58.90
C ALA A 452 -9.03 23.85 57.77
N GLY A 453 -10.32 24.21 57.82
CA GLY A 453 -11.30 23.84 56.79
C GLY A 453 -11.06 24.48 55.44
N THR A 454 -10.71 25.76 55.41
CA THR A 454 -10.37 26.46 54.16
C THR A 454 -9.07 25.95 53.55
N THR A 455 -8.10 25.59 54.38
CA THR A 455 -6.81 25.02 53.96
C THR A 455 -6.97 23.61 53.42
N LEU A 456 -7.73 22.74 54.08
CA LEU A 456 -8.09 21.40 53.58
C LEU A 456 -8.87 21.47 52.26
N ARG A 457 -9.80 22.43 52.13
CA ARG A 457 -10.50 22.68 50.86
C ARG A 457 -9.52 23.07 49.76
N SER A 458 -8.59 23.98 50.05
CA SER A 458 -7.55 24.41 49.10
C SER A 458 -6.73 23.22 48.60
N ILE A 459 -6.32 22.32 49.51
CA ILE A 459 -5.60 21.09 49.16
C ILE A 459 -6.45 20.20 48.24
N ASN A 460 -7.73 20.01 48.54
CA ASN A 460 -8.62 19.17 47.75
C ASN A 460 -8.84 19.75 46.34
N VAL A 461 -9.10 21.05 46.23
CA VAL A 461 -9.27 21.75 44.95
C VAL A 461 -7.99 21.67 44.10
N CYS A 462 -6.83 21.93 44.71
CA CYS A 462 -5.54 21.84 44.01
C CYS A 462 -5.21 20.41 43.58
N SER A 463 -5.50 19.42 44.44
CA SER A 463 -5.30 17.99 44.13
C SER A 463 -6.19 17.53 42.98
N GLN A 464 -7.47 17.92 42.99
CA GLN A 464 -8.38 17.62 41.89
C GLN A 464 -7.89 18.25 40.58
N ARG A 465 -7.43 19.50 40.63
CA ARG A 465 -6.86 20.19 39.46
C ARG A 465 -5.62 19.47 38.90
N ILE A 466 -4.75 18.94 39.76
CA ILE A 466 -3.61 18.12 39.34
C ILE A 466 -4.10 16.82 38.68
N ALA A 467 -5.09 16.14 39.28
CA ALA A 467 -5.64 14.90 38.74
C ALA A 467 -6.27 15.10 37.35
N ASP A 468 -7.03 16.19 37.17
CA ASP A 468 -7.64 16.55 35.89
C ASP A 468 -6.56 16.85 34.85
N MET A 469 -5.52 17.62 35.21
CA MET A 469 -4.40 17.92 34.32
C MET A 469 -3.65 16.66 33.88
N VAL A 470 -3.32 15.76 34.82
CA VAL A 470 -2.67 14.47 34.53
C VAL A 470 -3.55 13.58 33.66
N LYS A 471 -4.88 13.58 33.86
CA LYS A 471 -5.84 12.85 33.02
C LYS A 471 -5.79 13.36 31.58
N SER A 472 -5.84 14.68 31.37
CA SER A 472 -5.78 15.29 30.03
C SER A 472 -4.41 15.06 29.36
N LEU A 473 -3.30 15.10 30.11
CA LEU A 473 -1.96 14.72 29.60
C LEU A 473 -1.85 13.26 29.21
N LYS A 474 -2.43 12.36 30.00
CA LYS A 474 -2.42 10.92 29.70
C LYS A 474 -3.22 10.59 28.44
N SER A 475 -4.28 11.35 28.15
CA SER A 475 -5.00 11.29 26.88
C SER A 475 -4.08 11.66 25.70
N TYR A 476 -3.26 12.69 25.88
CA TYR A 476 -2.31 13.19 24.87
C TYR A 476 -1.09 12.29 24.64
N ALA A 477 -0.58 11.62 25.68
CA ALA A 477 0.65 10.83 25.62
C ALA A 477 0.46 9.35 25.21
N ARG A 478 -0.78 8.90 24.97
CA ARG A 478 -1.02 7.55 24.45
C ARG A 478 -0.55 7.46 23.00
N SER A 479 0.57 6.77 22.79
CA SER A 479 1.13 6.45 21.47
C SER A 479 0.45 5.26 20.77
N ASP A 480 -0.46 4.57 21.44
CA ASP A 480 -0.84 3.23 21.02
C ASP A 480 -2.30 3.21 20.54
N GLU A 481 -2.41 3.10 19.21
CA GLU A 481 -3.58 2.99 18.33
C GLU A 481 -4.21 4.31 17.86
N GLU A 482 -3.93 4.65 16.59
CA GLU A 482 -4.84 5.41 15.72
C GLU A 482 -6.17 4.64 15.45
N SER A 483 -6.76 4.04 16.49
CA SER A 483 -8.03 3.36 16.38
C SER A 483 -9.16 4.39 16.36
N THR A 484 -10.09 4.22 15.43
CA THR A 484 -11.32 5.00 15.39
C THR A 484 -12.17 4.62 16.60
N GLN A 485 -12.49 5.60 17.44
CA GLN A 485 -13.28 5.43 18.66
C GLN A 485 -14.51 6.32 18.61
N LYS A 486 -15.58 5.88 19.28
CA LYS A 486 -16.79 6.67 19.43
C LYS A 486 -16.59 7.62 20.62
N VAL A 487 -16.36 8.89 20.33
CA VAL A 487 -16.01 9.91 21.33
C VAL A 487 -16.82 11.18 21.11
N ASP A 488 -17.10 11.90 22.18
CA ASP A 488 -17.63 13.25 22.13
C ASP A 488 -16.51 14.23 21.75
N ILE A 489 -16.65 14.90 20.61
CA ILE A 489 -15.66 15.85 20.10
C ILE A 489 -15.49 17.06 21.01
N HIS A 490 -16.53 17.43 21.79
CA HIS A 490 -16.46 18.55 22.72
C HIS A 490 -15.57 18.25 23.93
N GLU A 491 -15.52 16.98 24.37
CA GLU A 491 -14.62 16.56 25.46
C GLU A 491 -13.15 16.83 25.09
N GLY A 492 -12.75 16.52 23.85
CA GLY A 492 -11.39 16.79 23.36
C GLY A 492 -11.06 18.28 23.24
N ILE A 493 -12.04 19.13 22.94
CA ILE A 493 -11.86 20.59 22.90
C ILE A 493 -11.69 21.13 24.32
N GLU A 494 -12.54 20.71 25.26
CA GLU A 494 -12.44 21.13 26.66
C GLU A 494 -11.13 20.68 27.31
N ASP A 495 -10.70 19.43 27.07
CA ASP A 495 -9.39 18.95 27.51
C ASP A 495 -8.25 19.84 27.01
N THR A 496 -8.35 20.31 25.76
CA THR A 496 -7.35 21.21 25.18
C THR A 496 -7.40 22.60 25.83
N LEU A 497 -8.58 23.12 26.13
CA LEU A 497 -8.74 24.41 26.84
C LEU A 497 -8.17 24.36 28.25
N VAL A 498 -8.33 23.23 28.96
CA VAL A 498 -7.72 23.02 30.29
C VAL A 498 -6.20 23.09 30.21
N ILE A 499 -5.59 22.52 29.17
CA ILE A 499 -4.13 22.58 28.97
C ILE A 499 -3.67 24.04 28.75
N PHE A 500 -4.48 24.88 28.10
CA PHE A 500 -4.16 26.28 27.84
C PHE A 500 -4.65 27.27 28.93
N GLU A 501 -5.14 26.80 30.08
CA GLU A 501 -5.78 27.62 31.12
C GLU A 501 -4.95 28.86 31.52
N ASN A 502 -3.62 28.73 31.62
CA ASN A 502 -2.74 29.85 32.00
C ASN A 502 -2.63 30.92 30.91
N ARG A 503 -2.59 30.52 29.65
CA ARG A 503 -2.57 31.45 28.51
C ARG A 503 -3.93 32.11 28.28
N LEU A 504 -5.00 31.47 28.74
CA LEU A 504 -6.38 31.94 28.65
C LEU A 504 -6.77 32.92 29.77
N LYS A 505 -5.94 33.16 30.79
CA LYS A 505 -6.29 34.00 31.96
C LYS A 505 -6.80 35.41 31.60
N ASN A 506 -6.28 35.99 30.52
CA ASN A 506 -6.64 37.33 30.05
C ASN A 506 -7.49 37.27 28.75
N ILE A 507 -8.02 36.10 28.41
CA ILE A 507 -8.85 35.89 27.22
C ILE A 507 -10.24 35.48 27.65
N THR A 508 -11.26 36.13 27.09
CA THR A 508 -12.64 35.72 27.29
C THR A 508 -12.95 34.56 26.34
N VAL A 509 -13.23 33.38 26.91
CA VAL A 509 -13.59 32.18 26.13
C VAL A 509 -15.10 32.00 26.14
N GLU A 510 -15.73 32.16 24.97
CA GLU A 510 -17.16 31.88 24.76
C GLU A 510 -17.35 30.55 24.04
N ARG A 511 -18.31 29.74 24.51
CA ARG A 511 -18.58 28.39 24.00
C ARG A 511 -20.06 28.30 23.65
N ASP A 512 -20.35 27.89 22.43
CA ASP A 512 -21.70 27.62 21.95
C ASP A 512 -21.73 26.26 21.25
N TYR A 513 -22.01 25.20 22.02
CA TYR A 513 -21.98 23.83 21.53
C TYR A 513 -23.38 23.34 21.20
N HIS A 514 -23.63 23.08 19.93
CA HIS A 514 -24.80 22.31 19.51
C HIS A 514 -24.72 20.86 19.99
N SER A 515 -25.86 20.27 20.37
CA SER A 515 -25.92 18.88 20.84
C SER A 515 -25.61 17.91 19.71
N ILE A 516 -24.41 17.34 19.72
CA ILE A 516 -23.92 16.40 18.71
C ILE A 516 -23.73 15.02 19.37
N ALA A 517 -24.19 13.96 18.71
CA ALA A 517 -24.02 12.59 19.23
C ALA A 517 -22.54 12.16 19.10
N PRO A 518 -22.04 11.28 19.99
CA PRO A 518 -20.67 10.79 19.93
C PRO A 518 -20.33 10.21 18.55
N THR A 519 -19.23 10.69 17.96
CA THR A 519 -18.82 10.37 16.60
C THR A 519 -17.63 9.42 16.55
N PHE A 520 -17.59 8.56 15.53
CA PHE A 520 -16.43 7.72 15.25
C PHE A 520 -15.32 8.57 14.64
N CYS A 521 -14.26 8.83 15.41
CA CYS A 521 -13.11 9.62 14.98
C CYS A 521 -11.82 9.06 15.59
N ARG A 522 -10.66 9.54 15.14
CA ARG A 522 -9.37 9.29 15.81
C ARG A 522 -9.12 10.43 16.81
N PRO A 523 -9.37 10.23 18.12
CA PRO A 523 -9.45 11.34 19.07
C PRO A 523 -8.13 12.11 19.21
N ILE A 524 -7.00 11.38 19.27
CA ILE A 524 -5.66 11.95 19.39
C ILE A 524 -5.34 12.86 18.19
N ALA A 525 -5.71 12.42 16.98
CA ALA A 525 -5.47 13.19 15.77
C ALA A 525 -6.30 14.48 15.78
N LEU A 526 -7.59 14.42 16.12
CA LEU A 526 -8.42 15.64 16.23
C LEU A 526 -7.96 16.56 17.37
N GLN A 527 -7.47 16.02 18.48
CA GLN A 527 -6.93 16.81 19.57
C GLN A 527 -5.70 17.63 19.14
N GLN A 528 -4.88 17.10 18.25
CA GLN A 528 -3.78 17.86 17.62
C GLN A 528 -4.31 19.03 16.77
N VAL A 529 -5.44 18.83 16.06
CA VAL A 529 -6.11 19.92 15.33
C VAL A 529 -6.54 21.03 16.28
N TRP A 530 -7.25 20.68 17.36
CA TRP A 530 -7.72 21.66 18.36
C TRP A 530 -6.56 22.42 19.00
N THR A 531 -5.49 21.72 19.36
CA THR A 531 -4.29 22.31 19.96
C THR A 531 -3.66 23.36 19.05
N ASN A 532 -3.50 23.03 17.76
CA ASN A 532 -2.90 23.94 16.79
C ASN A 532 -3.78 25.16 16.51
N LEU A 533 -5.09 24.96 16.35
CA LEU A 533 -6.03 26.06 16.10
C LEU A 533 -6.12 27.01 17.30
N ILE A 534 -6.26 26.47 18.51
CA ILE A 534 -6.30 27.27 19.74
C ILE A 534 -4.97 28.00 19.94
N SER A 535 -3.82 27.33 19.81
CA SER A 535 -2.53 28.00 19.97
C SER A 535 -2.34 29.14 18.96
N ASN A 536 -2.71 28.95 17.70
CA ASN A 536 -2.60 29.99 16.67
C ASN A 536 -3.50 31.20 16.99
N ALA A 537 -4.73 30.96 17.47
CA ALA A 537 -5.61 32.02 17.93
C ALA A 537 -5.01 32.80 19.12
N LEU A 538 -4.44 32.09 20.10
CA LEU A 538 -3.80 32.72 21.26
C LEU A 538 -2.58 33.56 20.88
N ASP A 539 -1.78 33.08 19.93
CA ASP A 539 -0.61 33.79 19.42
C ASP A 539 -1.03 35.06 18.66
N ALA A 540 -2.11 35.01 17.88
CA ALA A 540 -2.62 36.17 17.14
C ALA A 540 -3.20 37.29 18.03
N MET A 541 -3.55 36.97 19.27
CA MET A 541 -4.13 37.89 20.25
C MET A 541 -3.12 38.42 21.28
N ASP A 542 -1.82 38.08 21.19
CA ASP A 542 -0.80 38.42 22.20
C ASP A 542 -1.24 38.08 23.66
N ASN A 543 -2.04 37.02 23.83
CA ASN A 543 -2.67 36.59 25.08
C ASN A 543 -3.67 37.58 25.72
N ASN A 544 -4.31 38.49 24.96
CA ASN A 544 -5.40 39.33 25.43
C ASN A 544 -6.48 39.48 24.34
N GLY A 545 -7.72 39.09 24.63
CA GLY A 545 -8.76 39.11 23.60
C GLY A 545 -9.95 38.20 23.90
N LYS A 546 -10.61 37.74 22.83
CA LYS A 546 -11.80 36.91 22.88
C LYS A 546 -11.64 35.74 21.90
N LEU A 547 -11.79 34.53 22.44
CA LEU A 547 -11.86 33.29 21.67
C LEU A 547 -13.29 32.76 21.75
N SER A 548 -13.93 32.57 20.61
CA SER A 548 -15.27 31.98 20.53
C SER A 548 -15.23 30.65 19.79
N ILE A 549 -15.79 29.61 20.40
CA ILE A 549 -15.86 28.26 19.83
C ILE A 549 -17.33 27.90 19.64
N HIS A 550 -17.71 27.63 18.40
CA HIS A 550 -19.07 27.28 18.04
C HIS A 550 -19.08 25.92 17.35
N SER A 551 -20.10 25.10 17.60
CA SER A 551 -20.34 23.90 16.78
C SER A 551 -21.76 23.87 16.27
N ALA A 552 -21.96 23.43 15.03
CA ALA A 552 -23.25 23.27 14.39
C ALA A 552 -23.33 21.91 13.67
N LEU A 553 -24.56 21.41 13.51
CA LEU A 553 -24.84 20.21 12.71
C LEU A 553 -25.61 20.63 11.44
N ASP A 554 -25.00 20.45 10.27
CA ASP A 554 -25.67 20.59 8.98
C ASP A 554 -26.33 19.24 8.65
N ALA A 555 -27.63 19.13 8.97
CA ALA A 555 -28.41 17.92 8.75
C ALA A 555 -28.60 17.59 7.26
N ASP A 556 -28.56 18.59 6.37
CA ASP A 556 -28.73 18.40 4.93
C ASP A 556 -27.46 17.83 4.29
N LYS A 557 -26.29 18.28 4.76
CA LYS A 557 -24.99 17.81 4.27
C LYS A 557 -24.38 16.68 5.09
N GLN A 558 -25.01 16.30 6.20
CA GLN A 558 -24.50 15.27 7.11
C GLN A 558 -23.09 15.60 7.60
N GLN A 559 -22.91 16.83 8.08
CA GLN A 559 -21.61 17.34 8.52
C GLN A 559 -21.71 18.06 9.86
N ILE A 560 -20.72 17.83 10.71
CA ILE A 560 -20.47 18.66 11.89
C ILE A 560 -19.54 19.79 11.46
N GLU A 561 -19.92 21.01 11.77
CA GLU A 561 -19.08 22.20 11.62
C GLU A 561 -18.61 22.67 13.00
N ILE A 562 -17.32 22.91 13.14
CA ILE A 562 -16.70 23.45 14.36
C ILE A 562 -15.92 24.69 13.96
N VAL A 563 -16.22 25.81 14.59
CA VAL A 563 -15.71 27.13 14.27
C VAL A 563 -14.91 27.65 15.46
N PHE A 564 -13.64 27.96 15.22
CA PHE A 564 -12.78 28.68 16.16
C PHE A 564 -12.60 30.10 15.63
N GLN A 565 -13.05 31.09 16.40
CA GLN A 565 -12.96 32.50 16.02
C GLN A 565 -12.18 33.28 17.08
N ASP A 566 -11.15 34.00 16.65
CA ASP A 566 -10.42 34.97 17.45
C ASP A 566 -10.65 36.40 16.95
N ASN A 567 -10.34 37.37 17.80
CA ASN A 567 -10.32 38.79 17.47
C ASN A 567 -8.89 39.37 17.44
N GLY A 568 -7.92 38.55 17.01
CA GLY A 568 -6.51 38.91 16.92
C GLY A 568 -6.18 39.79 15.71
N SER A 569 -4.91 39.80 15.30
CA SER A 569 -4.42 40.67 14.22
C SER A 569 -5.02 40.40 12.84
N GLY A 570 -5.60 39.22 12.62
CA GLY A 570 -6.04 38.75 11.29
C GLY A 570 -4.86 38.40 10.36
N ILE A 571 -5.18 37.96 9.14
CA ILE A 571 -4.25 37.47 8.11
C ILE A 571 -4.45 38.29 6.82
N GLU A 572 -3.35 38.63 6.13
CA GLU A 572 -3.42 39.31 4.83
C GLU A 572 -4.01 38.42 3.73
N SER A 573 -4.81 39.00 2.83
CA SER A 573 -5.53 38.22 1.79
C SER A 573 -4.59 37.46 0.84
N GLU A 574 -3.39 37.98 0.57
CA GLU A 574 -2.37 37.31 -0.26
C GLU A 574 -1.76 36.07 0.43
N GLN A 575 -1.84 35.99 1.76
CA GLN A 575 -1.28 34.90 2.54
C GLN A 575 -2.26 33.76 2.76
N LEU A 576 -3.58 34.01 2.63
CA LEU A 576 -4.64 33.02 2.89
C LEU A 576 -4.53 31.76 2.04
N GLU A 577 -4.05 31.87 0.79
CA GLU A 577 -3.85 30.71 -0.09
C GLU A 577 -2.66 29.84 0.36
N ASN A 578 -1.69 30.43 1.07
CA ASN A 578 -0.43 29.78 1.41
C ASN A 578 -0.36 29.27 2.85
N ILE A 579 -1.31 29.63 3.74
CA ILE A 579 -1.24 29.26 5.17
C ILE A 579 -1.27 27.75 5.43
N PHE A 580 -1.73 26.95 4.47
CA PHE A 580 -1.76 25.50 4.54
C PHE A 580 -0.55 24.82 3.85
N GLU A 581 0.33 25.59 3.20
CA GLU A 581 1.54 25.06 2.59
C GLU A 581 2.57 24.64 3.65
N LEU A 582 3.35 23.58 3.35
CA LEU A 582 4.42 23.12 4.24
C LEU A 582 5.50 24.20 4.40
N ASN A 583 5.92 24.41 5.65
CA ASN A 583 6.95 25.37 6.08
C ASN A 583 6.55 26.84 5.92
N PHE A 584 5.26 27.14 5.68
CA PHE A 584 4.77 28.52 5.69
C PHE A 584 4.61 29.00 7.13
N THR A 585 5.33 30.06 7.51
CA THR A 585 5.28 30.64 8.87
C THR A 585 5.46 32.15 8.84
N THR A 586 4.65 32.86 9.63
CA THR A 586 4.73 34.31 9.83
C THR A 586 5.39 34.68 11.16
N LYS A 587 5.81 33.70 11.96
CA LYS A 587 6.47 33.91 13.26
C LYS A 587 7.96 34.26 13.06
N LYS A 588 8.47 35.28 13.77
CA LYS A 588 9.87 35.73 13.66
C LYS A 588 10.84 34.65 14.18
N GLN A 589 12.05 34.57 13.61
CA GLN A 589 13.13 33.69 14.09
C GLN A 589 13.38 33.92 15.60
N GLY A 590 12.88 32.99 16.41
CA GLY A 590 12.89 33.08 17.88
C GLY A 590 11.64 32.44 18.52
N ASP A 591 10.48 32.61 17.88
CA ASP A 591 9.25 31.90 18.22
C ASP A 591 9.12 30.68 17.29
N PHE A 592 9.23 29.48 17.85
CA PHE A 592 9.32 28.22 17.12
C PHE A 592 7.99 27.88 16.42
N GLY A 593 7.74 28.48 15.25
CA GLY A 593 6.72 28.07 14.30
C GLY A 593 7.38 27.44 13.07
N LEU A 594 7.51 26.11 13.04
CA LEU A 594 8.04 25.37 11.90
C LEU A 594 7.18 25.53 10.62
N GLY A 595 5.97 26.07 10.74
CA GLY A 595 5.05 26.28 9.62
C GLY A 595 4.42 24.99 9.10
N ILE A 596 4.27 23.98 9.97
CA ILE A 596 3.76 22.65 9.60
C ILE A 596 2.36 22.42 10.22
N GLY A 597 2.05 23.06 11.36
CA GLY A 597 0.83 22.80 12.14
C GLY A 597 -0.50 22.91 11.38
N LEU A 598 -0.70 23.92 10.53
CA LEU A 598 -1.92 24.05 9.73
C LEU A 598 -1.99 23.03 8.58
N SER A 599 -0.85 22.69 7.98
CA SER A 599 -0.78 21.62 6.97
C SER A 599 -1.12 20.25 7.57
N VAL A 600 -0.69 19.99 8.81
CA VAL A 600 -1.04 18.79 9.56
C VAL A 600 -2.52 18.78 9.95
N CYS A 601 -3.08 19.93 10.36
CA CYS A 601 -4.53 20.04 10.56
C CYS A 601 -5.31 19.65 9.30
N GLN A 602 -4.90 20.16 8.14
CA GLN A 602 -5.54 19.84 6.87
C GLN A 602 -5.42 18.34 6.54
N GLN A 603 -4.25 17.73 6.72
CA GLN A 603 -4.05 16.31 6.51
C GLN A 603 -4.92 15.45 7.43
N ILE A 604 -4.96 15.76 8.73
CA ILE A 604 -5.76 15.03 9.71
C ILE A 604 -7.24 15.12 9.37
N VAL A 605 -7.75 16.33 9.08
CA VAL A 605 -9.14 16.55 8.72
C VAL A 605 -9.49 15.84 7.42
N HIS A 606 -8.59 15.85 6.43
CA HIS A 606 -8.79 15.14 5.16
C HIS A 606 -8.82 13.61 5.34
N GLN A 607 -7.98 13.04 6.20
CA GLN A 607 -8.04 11.62 6.55
C GLN A 607 -9.36 11.23 7.26
N HIS A 608 -10.04 12.19 7.89
CA HIS A 608 -11.39 12.02 8.42
C HIS A 608 -12.49 12.32 7.38
N GLN A 609 -12.13 12.45 6.09
CA GLN A 609 -13.03 12.82 4.99
C GLN A 609 -13.71 14.18 5.21
N GLY A 610 -13.08 15.06 5.98
CA GLY A 610 -13.53 16.42 6.26
C GLY A 610 -12.86 17.48 5.41
N SER A 611 -13.16 18.75 5.73
CA SER A 611 -12.47 19.92 5.15
C SER A 611 -12.18 20.96 6.21
N ILE A 612 -11.08 21.71 6.04
CA ILE A 612 -10.73 22.87 6.86
C ILE A 612 -10.65 24.10 5.97
N SER A 613 -11.22 25.21 6.42
CA SER A 613 -11.22 26.49 5.69
C SER A 613 -10.97 27.65 6.65
N VAL A 614 -10.48 28.76 6.10
CA VAL A 614 -10.18 29.99 6.85
C VAL A 614 -10.97 31.16 6.27
N ALA A 615 -11.42 32.06 7.15
CA ALA A 615 -11.85 33.41 6.80
C ALA A 615 -11.18 34.38 7.76
N SER A 616 -10.53 35.44 7.26
CA SER A 616 -9.79 36.37 8.11
C SER A 616 -9.82 37.77 7.51
N THR A 617 -9.90 38.77 8.37
CA THR A 617 -9.79 40.19 8.01
C THR A 617 -8.77 40.85 8.94
N ILE A 618 -7.83 41.60 8.37
CA ILE A 618 -6.81 42.32 9.15
C ILE A 618 -7.49 43.25 10.16
N GLY A 619 -7.15 43.10 11.43
CA GLY A 619 -7.66 43.92 12.54
C GLY A 619 -9.05 43.54 13.06
N GLU A 620 -9.77 42.60 12.42
CA GLU A 620 -11.04 42.06 12.94
C GLU A 620 -10.85 40.67 13.57
N GLY A 621 -9.90 39.88 13.07
CA GLY A 621 -9.54 38.56 13.60
C GLY A 621 -9.62 37.44 12.55
N THR A 622 -9.51 36.20 13.01
CA THR A 622 -9.52 35.01 12.16
C THR A 622 -10.58 34.01 12.58
N GLN A 623 -11.20 33.38 11.58
CA GLN A 623 -12.17 32.31 11.74
C GLN A 623 -11.66 31.05 11.03
N MET A 624 -11.40 30.01 11.82
CA MET A 624 -11.01 28.69 11.34
C MET A 624 -12.21 27.75 11.43
N ILE A 625 -12.58 27.14 10.31
CA ILE A 625 -13.78 26.30 10.19
C ILE A 625 -13.37 24.87 9.84
N VAL A 626 -13.66 23.93 10.73
CA VAL A 626 -13.42 22.50 10.55
C VAL A 626 -14.75 21.79 10.30
N ARG A 627 -14.86 21.08 9.18
CA ARG A 627 -16.02 20.29 8.81
C ARG A 627 -15.67 18.82 8.82
N LEU A 628 -16.40 18.03 9.59
CA LEU A 628 -16.25 16.58 9.70
C LEU A 628 -17.54 15.89 9.24
N PRO A 629 -17.48 14.75 8.54
CA PRO A 629 -18.66 13.99 8.20
C PRO A 629 -19.35 13.47 9.47
N PHE A 630 -20.68 13.60 9.49
CA PHE A 630 -21.54 13.03 10.52
C PHE A 630 -22.32 11.88 9.90
N ILE A 631 -22.16 10.67 10.43
CA ILE A 631 -23.00 9.54 10.03
C ILE A 631 -24.02 9.31 11.15
N PRO A 632 -25.27 9.79 11.02
CA PRO A 632 -26.32 9.42 11.94
C PRO A 632 -26.53 7.92 11.77
N GLN A 633 -26.44 7.18 12.88
CA GLN A 633 -26.87 5.79 12.82
C GLN A 633 -28.38 5.79 12.58
N SER A 634 -28.78 5.22 11.44
CA SER A 634 -30.08 4.56 11.34
C SER A 634 -30.17 3.58 12.50
N THR A 635 -31.18 3.78 13.35
CA THR A 635 -31.57 2.88 14.44
C THR A 635 -31.61 1.42 14.05
#